data_AF-A0A9P6GMB0-F1
#
_entry.id   AF-A0A9P6GMB0-F1
#
_cell.length_a   1.000
_cell.length_b   1.000
_cell.length_c   1.000
_cell.angle_alpha   90.00
_cell.angle_beta   90.00
_cell.angle_gamma   90.00
#
_symmetry.space_group_name_H-M   'P 1'
#
loop_
_entity.id
_entity.type
_entity.pdbx_description
1 polymer ?
#
loop_
_entity_poly.entity_id
_entity_poly.type
_entity_poly.pdbx_seq_one_letter_code
_entity_poly.pdbx_strand_id
1 'polypeptide(L)'
;MSSVAQVQVLKQPKAQFVNLSDIGAKSLVKLEKKQKVIESYHRLIKILETEADFIAKNGPSMVPEIDFNEARWSGGTLPPDFAKLVRERRCAILCNVVPEEQVVQIRSHPKVMKAMNCISQLRTVTNPSIPIDLTSQLTAARPKDGKTKPTGLNYAANFEGVWQEWDGWVADKCIDASSDLYHKGSSCSCWRSMQAWISLSHSNTGEGSLRLLPSLKASVAYMMLRPLFEDDEFDDTQPTFPGATPGLT
;
A
#
# COMPACT_ATOMS: atom_id res chain seq x y z
N MET A 1 -11.90 -34.54 -18.28
CA MET A 1 -13.03 -33.95 -17.52
C MET A 1 -13.07 -32.46 -17.83
N SER A 2 -14.09 -32.02 -18.56
CA SER A 2 -14.21 -30.63 -19.01
C SER A 2 -14.68 -29.75 -17.86
N SER A 3 -13.86 -28.77 -17.47
CA SER A 3 -14.21 -27.76 -16.46
C SER A 3 -15.12 -26.71 -17.10
N VAL A 4 -16.39 -26.70 -16.69
CA VAL A 4 -17.36 -25.65 -17.06
C VAL A 4 -17.12 -24.46 -16.13
N ALA A 5 -16.62 -23.35 -16.69
CA ALA A 5 -16.60 -22.07 -15.99
C ALA A 5 -18.03 -21.53 -15.91
N GLN A 6 -18.67 -21.62 -14.74
CA GLN A 6 -19.95 -20.95 -14.49
C GLN A 6 -19.73 -19.44 -14.35
N VAL A 7 -20.20 -18.68 -15.31
CA VAL A 7 -20.34 -17.22 -15.20
C VAL A 7 -21.69 -16.93 -14.54
N GLN A 8 -21.67 -16.55 -13.27
CA GLN A 8 -22.85 -16.02 -12.57
C GLN A 8 -22.79 -14.50 -12.51
N VAL A 9 -23.87 -13.85 -12.96
CA VAL A 9 -24.06 -12.40 -12.89
C VAL A 9 -24.31 -12.01 -11.42
N LEU A 10 -23.36 -11.28 -10.83
CA LEU A 10 -23.44 -10.82 -9.44
C LEU A 10 -24.32 -9.56 -9.33
N LYS A 11 -25.25 -9.54 -8.35
CA LYS A 11 -25.96 -8.32 -7.95
C LYS A 11 -24.98 -7.38 -7.26
N GLN A 12 -24.84 -6.16 -7.76
CA GLN A 12 -24.03 -5.13 -7.12
C GLN A 12 -24.69 -4.69 -5.79
N PRO A 13 -23.93 -4.59 -4.68
CA PRO A 13 -24.44 -3.98 -3.46
C PRO A 13 -24.84 -2.51 -3.72
N LYS A 14 -25.85 -2.01 -2.99
CA LYS A 14 -26.32 -0.63 -3.13
C LYS A 14 -25.23 0.34 -2.66
N ALA A 15 -25.01 1.40 -3.42
CA ALA A 15 -24.06 2.45 -3.06
C ALA A 15 -24.40 3.13 -1.74
N GLN A 16 -23.43 3.19 -0.84
CA GLN A 16 -23.45 4.09 0.29
C GLN A 16 -22.81 5.41 -0.15
N PHE A 17 -23.65 6.39 -0.43
CA PHE A 17 -23.20 7.76 -0.63
C PHE A 17 -22.71 8.30 0.70
N VAL A 18 -21.40 8.25 0.93
CA VAL A 18 -20.77 9.02 2.01
C VAL A 18 -20.39 10.37 1.44
N ASN A 19 -20.97 11.45 1.98
CA ASN A 19 -20.57 12.79 1.57
C ASN A 19 -19.25 13.14 2.26
N LEU A 20 -18.27 13.69 1.54
CA LEU A 20 -17.01 14.13 2.14
C LEU A 20 -17.25 15.25 3.17
N SER A 21 -18.33 16.02 3.01
CA SER A 21 -18.79 16.98 4.02
C SER A 21 -19.19 16.34 5.35
N ASP A 22 -19.61 15.08 5.32
CA ASP A 22 -20.05 14.33 6.51
C ASP A 22 -18.85 13.70 7.23
N ILE A 23 -17.74 13.46 6.51
CA ILE A 23 -16.43 13.13 7.07
C ILE A 23 -15.67 14.43 7.33
N GLY A 24 -16.20 15.29 8.21
CA GLY A 24 -15.47 16.47 8.66
C GLY A 24 -14.20 16.07 9.42
N ALA A 25 -13.17 16.91 9.41
CA ALA A 25 -11.94 16.77 10.21
C ALA A 25 -12.21 16.38 11.67
N LYS A 26 -13.31 16.89 12.24
CA LYS A 26 -13.81 16.58 13.61
C LYS A 26 -14.16 15.13 13.85
N SER A 27 -14.49 14.37 12.79
CA SER A 27 -14.78 12.93 12.87
C SER A 27 -13.51 12.08 12.87
N LEU A 28 -12.40 12.60 12.33
CA LEU A 28 -11.12 11.90 12.21
C LEU A 28 -10.22 12.15 13.42
N VAL A 29 -10.15 13.40 13.90
CA VAL A 29 -9.31 13.80 15.03
C VAL A 29 -10.17 14.16 16.22
N LYS A 30 -9.99 13.43 17.33
CA LYS A 30 -10.66 13.75 18.59
C LYS A 30 -10.11 15.05 19.18
N LEU A 31 -10.97 15.83 19.84
CA LEU A 31 -10.62 17.15 20.38
C LEU A 31 -9.41 17.10 21.32
N GLU A 32 -9.32 16.06 22.16
CA GLU A 32 -8.20 15.84 23.09
C GLU A 32 -6.87 15.50 22.40
N LYS A 33 -6.88 15.14 21.11
CA LYS A 33 -5.70 14.82 20.31
C LYS A 33 -5.30 15.94 19.35
N LYS A 34 -6.14 16.95 19.16
CA LYS A 34 -5.93 18.05 18.20
C LYS A 34 -4.54 18.66 18.30
N GLN A 35 -4.15 19.11 19.50
CA GLN A 35 -2.83 19.72 19.72
C GLN A 35 -1.67 18.78 19.38
N LYS A 36 -1.80 17.50 19.75
CA LYS A 36 -0.79 16.47 19.46
C LYS A 36 -0.65 16.22 17.97
N VAL A 37 -1.76 16.24 17.22
CA VAL A 37 -1.76 16.10 15.75
C VAL A 37 -1.06 17.28 15.10
N ILE A 38 -1.36 18.51 15.51
CA ILE A 38 -0.72 19.75 15.01
C ILE A 38 0.80 19.66 15.17
N GLU A 39 1.27 19.39 16.39
CA GLU A 39 2.70 19.25 16.66
C GLU A 39 3.33 18.09 15.88
N SER A 40 2.60 16.99 15.69
CA SER A 40 3.09 15.85 14.91
C SER A 40 3.22 16.16 13.42
N TYR A 41 2.35 17.01 12.88
CA TYR A 41 2.38 17.44 11.49
C TYR A 41 3.57 18.37 11.24
N HIS A 42 3.82 19.37 12.09
CA HIS A 42 5.00 20.23 11.93
C HIS A 42 6.32 19.46 12.09
N ARG A 43 6.37 18.44 12.96
CA ARG A 43 7.52 17.50 13.00
C ARG A 43 7.65 16.71 11.71
N LEU A 44 6.53 16.26 11.14
CA LEU A 44 6.50 15.49 9.91
C LEU A 44 7.03 16.30 8.72
N ILE A 45 6.66 17.57 8.57
CA ILE A 45 7.15 18.45 7.50
C ILE A 45 8.68 18.55 7.52
N LYS A 46 9.28 18.81 8.69
CA LYS A 46 10.75 18.88 8.84
C LYS A 46 11.45 17.56 8.45
N ILE A 47 10.82 16.44 8.78
CA ILE A 47 11.35 15.11 8.41
C ILE A 47 11.26 14.91 6.90
N LEU A 48 10.14 15.28 6.28
CA LEU A 48 9.95 15.17 4.83
C LEU A 48 10.94 16.03 4.04
N GLU A 49 11.27 17.23 4.51
CA GLU A 49 12.31 18.07 3.91
C GLU A 49 13.66 17.34 3.94
N THR A 50 14.05 16.82 5.11
CA THR A 50 15.30 16.08 5.28
C THR A 50 15.33 14.80 4.43
N GLU A 51 14.22 14.07 4.35
CA GLU A 51 14.09 12.87 3.54
C GLU A 51 14.11 13.19 2.04
N ALA A 52 13.49 14.29 1.62
CA ALA A 52 13.51 14.74 0.23
C ALA A 52 14.94 15.06 -0.21
N ASP A 53 15.71 15.78 0.60
CA ASP A 53 17.13 16.06 0.34
C ASP A 53 17.95 14.77 0.29
N PHE A 54 17.69 13.84 1.20
CA PHE A 54 18.37 12.54 1.22
C PHE A 54 18.04 11.73 -0.04
N ILE A 55 16.79 11.68 -0.47
CA ILE A 55 16.37 10.99 -1.70
C ILE A 55 16.99 11.66 -2.93
N ALA A 56 16.97 12.99 -3.00
CA ALA A 56 17.56 13.75 -4.11
C ALA A 56 19.06 13.51 -4.24
N LYS A 57 19.77 13.43 -3.10
CA LYS A 57 21.22 13.17 -3.06
C LYS A 57 21.60 11.77 -3.51
N ASN A 58 20.82 10.75 -3.13
CA ASN A 58 21.15 9.35 -3.40
C ASN A 58 20.52 8.81 -4.70
N GLY A 59 19.44 9.43 -5.18
CA GLY A 59 18.81 9.09 -6.46
C GLY A 59 18.32 7.64 -6.54
N PRO A 60 18.44 6.97 -7.71
CA PRO A 60 17.93 5.62 -7.94
C PRO A 60 18.50 4.54 -7.00
N SER A 61 19.71 4.75 -6.46
CA SER A 61 20.35 3.80 -5.53
C SER A 61 19.57 3.59 -4.23
N MET A 62 18.60 4.45 -3.95
CA MET A 62 17.68 4.32 -2.81
C MET A 62 16.72 3.13 -2.93
N VAL A 63 16.49 2.63 -4.14
CA VAL A 63 15.65 1.46 -4.37
C VAL A 63 16.49 0.20 -4.13
N PRO A 64 16.15 -0.64 -3.14
CA PRO A 64 16.91 -1.85 -2.84
C PRO A 64 16.84 -2.84 -4.01
N GLU A 65 17.98 -3.40 -4.39
CA GLU A 65 18.08 -4.41 -5.45
C GLU A 65 18.77 -5.67 -4.92
N ILE A 66 18.29 -6.85 -5.34
CA ILE A 66 18.92 -8.14 -5.06
C ILE A 66 18.78 -9.10 -6.24
N ASP A 67 19.78 -9.96 -6.45
CA ASP A 67 19.67 -11.07 -7.38
C ASP A 67 18.75 -12.17 -6.80
N PHE A 68 17.81 -12.66 -7.61
CA PHE A 68 16.86 -13.69 -7.17
C PHE A 68 17.54 -14.97 -6.68
N ASN A 69 18.72 -15.33 -7.21
CA ASN A 69 19.45 -16.50 -6.76
C ASN A 69 19.99 -16.33 -5.33
N GLU A 70 20.35 -15.11 -4.91
CA GLU A 70 20.74 -14.82 -3.53
C GLU A 70 19.58 -14.98 -2.55
N ALA A 71 18.38 -14.52 -2.95
CA ALA A 71 17.15 -14.73 -2.17
C ALA A 71 16.78 -16.22 -2.02
N ARG A 72 17.12 -17.06 -3.01
CA ARG A 72 16.80 -18.49 -3.02
C ARG A 72 17.57 -19.29 -1.96
N TRP A 73 18.81 -18.92 -1.65
CA TRP A 73 19.65 -19.64 -0.67
C TRP A 73 19.11 -19.57 0.76
N SER A 74 18.18 -18.66 1.03
CA SER A 74 17.54 -18.46 2.33
C SER A 74 16.22 -19.22 2.50
N GLY A 75 16.01 -20.31 1.73
CA GLY A 75 14.84 -21.19 1.89
C GLY A 75 13.49 -20.55 1.52
N GLY A 76 13.49 -19.49 0.69
CA GLY A 76 12.27 -18.76 0.32
C GLY A 76 11.99 -17.52 1.18
N THR A 77 12.95 -17.09 2.00
CA THR A 77 12.88 -15.85 2.77
C THR A 77 13.90 -14.86 2.24
N LEU A 78 13.64 -13.55 2.27
CA LEU A 78 14.66 -12.56 1.95
C LEU A 78 15.75 -12.54 3.03
N PRO A 79 17.01 -12.24 2.69
CA PRO A 79 18.06 -12.00 3.68
C PRO A 79 17.60 -10.94 4.71
N PRO A 80 17.87 -11.12 6.03
CA PRO A 80 17.30 -10.25 7.07
C PRO A 80 17.58 -8.76 6.87
N ASP A 81 18.80 -8.40 6.48
CA ASP A 81 19.19 -7.01 6.25
C ASP A 81 18.49 -6.41 5.03
N PHE A 82 18.39 -7.19 3.95
CA PHE A 82 17.64 -6.79 2.76
C PHE A 82 16.14 -6.64 3.08
N ALA A 83 15.56 -7.59 3.82
CA ALA A 83 14.18 -7.52 4.26
C ALA A 83 13.91 -6.26 5.11
N LYS A 84 14.82 -5.92 6.03
CA LYS A 84 14.73 -4.69 6.83
C LYS A 84 14.77 -3.44 5.94
N LEU A 85 15.68 -3.42 4.97
CA LEU A 85 15.80 -2.30 4.03
C LEU A 85 14.56 -2.15 3.14
N VAL A 86 14.02 -3.26 2.62
CA VAL A 86 12.74 -3.26 1.89
C VAL A 86 11.59 -2.85 2.80
N ARG A 87 11.61 -3.21 4.09
CA ARG A 87 10.59 -2.76 5.04
C ARG A 87 10.60 -1.25 5.25
N GLU A 88 11.78 -0.64 5.20
CA GLU A 88 11.98 0.81 5.31
C GLU A 88 11.60 1.54 4.02
N ARG A 89 12.18 1.12 2.88
CA ARG A 89 12.02 1.75 1.55
C ARG A 89 10.70 1.41 0.86
N ARG A 90 10.09 0.28 1.22
CA ARG A 90 8.77 -0.21 0.78
C ARG A 90 8.68 -0.54 -0.71
N CYS A 91 9.83 -0.68 -1.34
CA CYS A 91 10.02 -1.13 -2.70
C CYS A 91 11.26 -2.02 -2.76
N ALA A 92 11.35 -2.82 -3.81
CA ALA A 92 12.49 -3.67 -4.09
C ALA A 92 12.54 -4.00 -5.58
N ILE A 93 13.73 -4.23 -6.09
CA ILE A 93 13.97 -4.84 -7.40
C ILE A 93 14.55 -6.23 -7.15
N LEU A 94 13.93 -7.24 -7.77
CA LEU A 94 14.46 -8.60 -7.80
C LEU A 94 14.94 -8.86 -9.22
N CYS A 95 16.25 -8.92 -9.39
CA CYS A 95 16.89 -9.16 -10.67
C CYS A 95 16.95 -10.66 -10.99
N ASN A 96 16.99 -11.00 -12.28
CA ASN A 96 17.23 -12.36 -12.76
C ASN A 96 16.22 -13.42 -12.26
N VAL A 97 14.96 -13.01 -12.02
CA VAL A 97 13.87 -13.91 -11.58
C VAL A 97 13.51 -14.92 -12.67
N VAL A 98 13.42 -14.47 -13.93
CA VAL A 98 13.08 -15.30 -15.09
C VAL A 98 14.08 -15.01 -16.21
N PRO A 99 14.59 -16.03 -16.91
CA PRO A 99 15.38 -15.84 -18.12
C PRO A 99 14.60 -15.06 -19.18
N GLU A 100 15.28 -14.23 -19.97
CA GLU A 100 14.64 -13.35 -20.97
C GLU A 100 13.76 -14.14 -21.96
N GLU A 101 14.20 -15.32 -22.38
CA GLU A 101 13.49 -16.16 -23.34
C GLU A 101 12.17 -16.75 -22.79
N GLN A 102 11.98 -16.74 -21.47
CA GLN A 102 10.81 -17.34 -20.79
C GLN A 102 9.82 -16.29 -20.27
N VAL A 103 10.09 -15.00 -20.46
CA VAL A 103 9.25 -13.90 -19.94
C VAL A 103 7.82 -13.93 -20.51
N VAL A 104 7.61 -14.54 -21.68
CA VAL A 104 6.29 -14.65 -22.33
C VAL A 104 5.33 -15.64 -21.62
N GLN A 105 5.84 -16.55 -20.77
CA GLN A 105 5.04 -17.57 -20.07
C GLN A 105 4.95 -17.35 -18.54
N ILE A 106 5.17 -16.11 -18.09
CA ILE A 106 5.41 -15.76 -16.67
C ILE A 106 4.27 -16.02 -15.69
N ARG A 107 3.00 -16.02 -16.14
CA ARG A 107 1.84 -16.04 -15.24
C ARG A 107 1.79 -17.25 -14.30
N SER A 108 2.43 -18.34 -14.69
CA SER A 108 2.51 -19.58 -13.90
C SER A 108 3.95 -20.05 -13.66
N HIS A 109 4.94 -19.19 -13.91
CA HIS A 109 6.34 -19.60 -13.85
C HIS A 109 6.76 -19.87 -12.39
N PRO A 110 7.33 -21.05 -12.06
CA PRO A 110 7.63 -21.42 -10.67
C PRO A 110 8.53 -20.43 -9.92
N LYS A 111 9.48 -19.78 -10.61
CA LYS A 111 10.34 -18.77 -9.99
C LYS A 111 9.58 -17.49 -9.63
N VAL A 112 8.58 -17.11 -10.42
CA VAL A 112 7.74 -15.94 -10.15
C VAL A 112 6.89 -16.20 -8.91
N MET A 113 6.30 -17.39 -8.79
CA MET A 113 5.54 -17.78 -7.59
C MET A 113 6.40 -17.79 -6.32
N LYS A 114 7.67 -18.21 -6.43
CA LYS A 114 8.63 -18.15 -5.32
C LYS A 114 8.99 -16.72 -4.94
N ALA A 115 9.24 -15.84 -5.92
CA ALA A 115 9.48 -14.42 -5.67
C ALA A 115 8.29 -13.77 -4.95
N MET A 116 7.06 -14.04 -5.41
CA MET A 116 5.83 -13.56 -4.76
C MET A 116 5.71 -14.05 -3.32
N ASN A 117 6.05 -15.33 -3.05
CA ASN A 117 6.05 -15.88 -1.70
C ASN A 117 7.09 -15.22 -0.79
N CYS A 118 8.32 -14.96 -1.28
CA CYS A 118 9.36 -14.26 -0.51
C CYS A 118 8.88 -12.86 -0.08
N ILE A 119 8.24 -12.16 -1.01
CA ILE A 119 7.72 -10.80 -0.79
C ILE A 119 6.52 -10.80 0.16
N SER A 120 5.63 -11.80 0.10
CA SER A 120 4.46 -11.84 0.99
C SER A 120 4.82 -12.04 2.46
N GLN A 121 5.96 -12.67 2.75
CA GLN A 121 6.50 -12.81 4.11
C GLN A 121 6.95 -11.49 4.75
N LEU A 122 7.05 -10.40 3.98
CA LEU A 122 7.36 -9.08 4.54
C LEU A 122 6.21 -8.51 5.37
N ARG A 123 4.98 -9.05 5.26
CA ARG A 123 3.83 -8.63 6.05
C ARG A 123 3.72 -9.39 7.35
N THR A 124 3.03 -8.77 8.30
CA THR A 124 2.78 -9.36 9.61
C THR A 124 1.28 -9.36 9.88
N VAL A 125 0.77 -10.47 10.39
CA VAL A 125 -0.58 -10.60 10.94
C VAL A 125 -0.42 -10.78 12.44
N THR A 126 -0.87 -9.82 13.23
CA THR A 126 -0.69 -9.88 14.70
C THR A 126 -1.82 -10.62 15.39
N ASN A 127 -3.02 -10.55 14.83
CA ASN A 127 -4.18 -11.27 15.32
C ASN A 127 -4.41 -12.59 14.55
N PRO A 128 -4.18 -13.76 15.17
CA PRO A 128 -4.28 -15.06 14.49
C PRO A 128 -5.72 -15.45 14.12
N SER A 129 -6.73 -14.74 14.64
CA SER A 129 -8.14 -14.99 14.28
C SER A 129 -8.54 -14.40 12.92
N ILE A 130 -7.68 -13.59 12.30
CA ILE A 130 -7.95 -12.97 11.01
C ILE A 130 -7.61 -13.97 9.89
N PRO A 131 -8.53 -14.23 8.93
CA PRO A 131 -8.33 -15.23 7.89
C PRO A 131 -7.42 -14.71 6.75
N ILE A 132 -6.17 -14.37 7.08
CA ILE A 132 -5.13 -13.99 6.10
C ILE A 132 -4.08 -15.10 6.04
N ASP A 133 -3.98 -15.72 4.87
CA ASP A 133 -2.87 -16.63 4.54
C ASP A 133 -1.85 -15.87 3.68
N LEU A 134 -0.67 -15.60 4.25
CA LEU A 134 0.44 -14.95 3.55
C LEU A 134 1.25 -15.92 2.67
N THR A 135 1.00 -17.22 2.74
CA THR A 135 1.72 -18.24 1.97
C THR A 135 1.06 -18.53 0.63
N SER A 136 -0.27 -18.39 0.56
CA SER A 136 -1.06 -18.55 -0.66
C SER A 136 -1.11 -17.27 -1.49
N GLN A 137 -1.02 -17.43 -2.82
CA GLN A 137 -1.15 -16.34 -3.78
C GLN A 137 -2.41 -16.52 -4.61
N LEU A 138 -3.18 -15.44 -4.77
CA LEU A 138 -4.38 -15.43 -5.60
C LEU A 138 -4.12 -14.59 -6.85
N THR A 139 -4.42 -15.15 -8.02
CA THR A 139 -4.62 -14.34 -9.23
C THR A 139 -5.89 -13.54 -9.03
N ALA A 140 -5.74 -12.22 -8.77
CA ALA A 140 -6.77 -11.22 -8.49
C ALA A 140 -8.21 -11.74 -8.64
N ALA A 141 -8.75 -12.31 -7.55
CA ALA A 141 -10.11 -12.81 -7.48
C ALA A 141 -10.93 -11.95 -6.51
N ARG A 142 -12.21 -11.76 -6.86
CA ARG A 142 -13.18 -10.97 -6.07
C ARG A 142 -13.56 -11.70 -4.78
N PRO A 143 -13.42 -11.08 -3.59
CA PRO A 143 -14.06 -11.57 -2.37
C PRO A 143 -15.60 -11.48 -2.50
N LYS A 144 -16.31 -12.43 -1.90
CA LYS A 144 -17.78 -12.58 -2.02
C LYS A 144 -18.60 -11.81 -0.98
N ASP A 145 -18.00 -11.30 0.09
CA ASP A 145 -18.79 -11.00 1.28
C ASP A 145 -18.86 -9.50 1.61
N GLY A 146 -20.07 -8.95 1.41
CA GLY A 146 -20.41 -7.55 1.61
C GLY A 146 -20.67 -7.17 3.07
N LYS A 147 -19.60 -7.09 3.88
CA LYS A 147 -19.63 -6.32 5.14
C LYS A 147 -18.54 -5.25 5.10
N THR A 148 -18.95 -4.04 4.76
CA THR A 148 -18.11 -2.85 4.66
C THR A 148 -17.86 -2.25 6.03
N LYS A 149 -16.60 -2.04 6.42
CA LYS A 149 -16.25 -1.12 7.51
C LYS A 149 -15.33 -0.03 6.96
N PRO A 150 -15.38 1.19 7.53
CA PRO A 150 -14.56 2.29 7.07
C PRO A 150 -13.07 2.03 7.33
N THR A 151 -12.25 2.40 6.33
CA THR A 151 -10.79 2.23 6.24
C THR A 151 -10.00 2.99 7.32
N GLY A 152 -10.66 3.84 8.12
CA GLY A 152 -10.03 4.75 9.09
C GLY A 152 -9.26 4.07 10.22
N LEU A 153 -9.61 2.82 10.57
CA LEU A 153 -8.94 2.12 11.67
C LEU A 153 -7.46 1.81 11.40
N ASN A 154 -7.08 1.64 10.13
CA ASN A 154 -5.70 1.32 9.74
C ASN A 154 -4.74 2.51 9.92
N TYR A 155 -5.27 3.72 9.86
CA TYR A 155 -4.48 4.97 9.92
C TYR A 155 -4.69 5.74 11.23
N ALA A 156 -5.32 5.12 12.24
CA ALA A 156 -5.63 5.77 13.51
C ALA A 156 -4.42 6.44 14.18
N ALA A 157 -3.24 5.80 14.12
CA ALA A 157 -2.00 6.36 14.67
C ALA A 157 -1.65 7.75 14.08
N ASN A 158 -1.98 8.00 12.81
CA ASN A 158 -1.77 9.31 12.18
C ASN A 158 -2.69 10.36 12.82
N PHE A 159 -3.97 10.03 12.94
CA PHE A 159 -4.99 10.93 13.53
C PHE A 159 -4.89 11.08 15.06
N GLU A 160 -4.07 10.26 15.73
CA GLU A 160 -3.72 10.37 17.15
C GLU A 160 -2.41 11.13 17.41
N GLY A 161 -1.75 11.58 16.34
CA GLY A 161 -0.48 12.33 16.41
C GLY A 161 0.74 11.47 16.76
N VAL A 162 0.67 10.16 16.52
CA VAL A 162 1.74 9.17 16.75
C VAL A 162 2.05 8.40 15.47
N TRP A 163 2.08 9.10 14.33
CA TRP A 163 2.31 8.50 13.02
C TRP A 163 3.62 7.67 12.93
N GLN A 164 4.61 7.93 13.79
CA GLN A 164 5.84 7.14 13.89
C GLN A 164 5.56 5.67 14.27
N GLU A 165 4.53 5.43 15.07
CA GLU A 165 4.10 4.11 15.53
C GLU A 165 3.29 3.35 14.46
N TRP A 166 2.84 4.05 13.41
CA TRP A 166 2.14 3.41 12.31
C TRP A 166 3.07 2.43 11.57
N ASP A 167 2.62 1.20 11.37
CA ASP A 167 3.30 0.21 10.53
C ASP A 167 2.40 -0.30 9.40
N GLY A 168 2.68 0.16 8.18
CA GLY A 168 1.98 -0.30 6.97
C GLY A 168 2.21 -1.77 6.59
N TRP A 169 3.08 -2.51 7.29
CA TRP A 169 3.27 -3.96 7.09
C TRP A 169 2.27 -4.81 7.87
N VAL A 170 1.59 -4.23 8.87
CA VAL A 170 0.53 -4.91 9.62
C VAL A 170 -0.74 -4.98 8.77
N ALA A 171 -1.22 -6.19 8.50
CA ALA A 171 -2.36 -6.42 7.61
C ALA A 171 -3.71 -6.51 8.33
N ASP A 172 -3.71 -6.58 9.67
CA ASP A 172 -4.88 -6.88 10.50
C ASP A 172 -6.11 -6.03 10.17
N LYS A 173 -5.91 -4.73 9.91
CA LYS A 173 -7.00 -3.79 9.66
C LYS A 173 -7.28 -3.58 8.17
N CYS A 174 -6.55 -4.25 7.29
CA CYS A 174 -6.69 -4.12 5.84
C CYS A 174 -7.82 -4.99 5.26
N ILE A 175 -8.20 -6.08 5.94
CA ILE A 175 -9.20 -7.03 5.43
C ILE A 175 -10.61 -6.45 5.35
N ASP A 176 -10.96 -5.57 6.29
CA ASP A 176 -12.28 -4.95 6.39
C ASP A 176 -12.41 -3.70 5.49
N ALA A 177 -11.34 -3.29 4.81
CA ALA A 177 -11.29 -2.07 4.01
C ALA A 177 -12.07 -2.22 2.69
N SER A 178 -13.05 -1.35 2.47
CA SER A 178 -13.72 -1.24 1.18
C SER A 178 -13.00 -0.24 0.28
N SER A 179 -12.55 -0.72 -0.89
CA SER A 179 -11.94 0.13 -1.92
C SER A 179 -12.98 0.79 -2.84
N ASP A 180 -14.26 0.41 -2.74
CA ASP A 180 -15.33 0.94 -3.59
C ASP A 180 -16.61 1.23 -2.80
N LEU A 181 -16.66 2.41 -2.17
CA LEU A 181 -17.88 2.87 -1.49
C LEU A 181 -18.91 3.46 -2.46
N TYR A 182 -18.48 3.89 -3.65
CA TYR A 182 -19.31 4.62 -4.62
C TYR A 182 -19.76 3.77 -5.82
N HIS A 183 -19.27 2.53 -5.93
CA HIS A 183 -19.59 1.54 -6.97
C HIS A 183 -19.44 2.07 -8.41
N LYS A 184 -18.40 2.87 -8.65
CA LYS A 184 -18.11 3.44 -9.98
C LYS A 184 -17.31 2.51 -10.89
N GLY A 185 -16.87 1.34 -10.39
CA GLY A 185 -16.27 0.27 -11.19
C GLY A 185 -14.79 0.47 -11.60
N SER A 186 -14.19 1.60 -11.23
CA SER A 186 -12.75 1.91 -11.38
C SER A 186 -11.88 1.30 -10.27
N SER A 187 -12.50 0.79 -9.21
CA SER A 187 -11.85 0.31 -8.00
C SER A 187 -11.24 -1.10 -8.16
N CYS A 188 -10.17 -1.36 -7.42
CA CYS A 188 -9.65 -2.72 -7.30
C CYS A 188 -10.52 -3.52 -6.33
N SER A 189 -11.01 -4.67 -6.79
CA SER A 189 -11.88 -5.55 -5.98
C SER A 189 -11.12 -6.52 -5.07
N CYS A 190 -9.80 -6.58 -5.17
CA CYS A 190 -8.96 -7.37 -4.29
C CYS A 190 -8.00 -6.48 -3.50
N TRP A 191 -7.77 -6.83 -2.23
CA TRP A 191 -6.67 -6.24 -1.49
C TRP A 191 -5.35 -6.79 -2.02
N ARG A 192 -4.42 -5.90 -2.35
CA ARG A 192 -3.07 -6.24 -2.84
C ARG A 192 -2.06 -5.84 -1.78
N SER A 193 -1.32 -6.83 -1.30
CA SER A 193 -0.24 -6.63 -0.34
C SER A 193 0.90 -5.78 -0.92
N MET A 194 1.26 -6.02 -2.19
CA MET A 194 2.20 -5.22 -2.97
C MET A 194 1.75 -5.16 -4.42
N GLN A 195 2.12 -4.08 -5.11
CA GLN A 195 2.03 -4.01 -6.57
C GLN A 195 3.39 -4.38 -7.16
N ALA A 196 3.37 -5.10 -8.28
CA ALA A 196 4.57 -5.52 -8.97
C ALA A 196 4.29 -5.67 -10.47
N TRP A 197 5.36 -5.59 -11.25
CA TRP A 197 5.41 -5.94 -12.66
C TRP A 197 6.73 -6.65 -12.94
N ILE A 198 6.78 -7.34 -14.08
CA ILE A 198 8.00 -7.95 -14.60
C ILE A 198 8.42 -7.12 -15.81
N SER A 199 9.70 -6.77 -15.88
CA SER A 199 10.21 -6.05 -17.04
C SER A 199 10.20 -6.96 -18.26
N LEU A 200 9.63 -6.47 -19.37
CA LEU A 200 9.65 -7.15 -20.68
C LEU A 200 10.76 -6.63 -21.60
N SER A 201 11.48 -5.59 -21.15
CA SER A 201 12.52 -4.89 -21.88
C SER A 201 13.61 -4.41 -20.93
N HIS A 202 14.78 -4.09 -21.48
CA HIS A 202 15.78 -3.31 -20.77
C HIS A 202 15.36 -1.84 -20.77
N SER A 203 15.37 -1.21 -19.60
CA SER A 203 15.01 0.19 -19.44
C SER A 203 15.81 0.80 -18.29
N ASN A 204 16.61 1.82 -18.59
CA ASN A 204 17.38 2.54 -17.59
C ASN A 204 16.52 3.58 -16.85
N THR A 205 17.11 4.17 -15.81
CA THR A 205 16.51 5.30 -15.10
C THR A 205 16.22 6.45 -16.08
N GLY A 206 14.97 6.90 -16.11
CA GLY A 206 14.54 8.04 -16.93
C GLY A 206 14.03 7.68 -18.32
N GLU A 207 14.10 6.41 -18.73
CA GLU A 207 13.65 5.94 -20.05
C GLU A 207 12.15 5.57 -20.06
N GLY A 208 11.31 6.36 -19.39
CA GLY A 208 9.88 6.04 -19.25
C GLY A 208 9.59 4.89 -18.26
N SER A 209 10.53 4.60 -17.38
CA SER A 209 10.38 3.63 -16.29
C SER A 209 9.53 4.18 -15.13
N LEU A 210 9.34 3.35 -14.09
CA LEU A 210 8.66 3.75 -12.86
C LEU A 210 9.47 4.79 -12.06
N ARG A 211 8.76 5.74 -11.43
CA ARG A 211 9.28 6.62 -10.37
C ARG A 211 8.64 6.28 -9.02
N LEU A 212 9.44 6.26 -7.96
CA LEU A 212 9.00 5.97 -6.59
C LEU A 212 9.44 7.06 -5.63
N LEU A 213 8.71 7.16 -4.52
CA LEU A 213 9.11 7.91 -3.34
C LEU A 213 9.42 6.90 -2.22
N PRO A 214 10.70 6.52 -2.02
CA PRO A 214 11.08 5.45 -1.09
C PRO A 214 11.11 5.92 0.38
N SER A 215 10.04 6.60 0.79
CA SER A 215 9.73 6.96 2.18
C SER A 215 8.22 6.86 2.44
N LEU A 216 7.71 5.64 2.61
CA LEU A 216 6.27 5.44 2.72
C LEU A 216 5.68 5.98 4.03
N LYS A 217 6.37 5.83 5.16
CA LYS A 217 5.78 6.15 6.48
C LYS A 217 5.45 7.63 6.57
N ALA A 218 6.42 8.48 6.31
CA ALA A 218 6.24 9.93 6.31
C ALA A 218 5.27 10.36 5.21
N SER A 219 5.38 9.78 4.02
CA SER A 219 4.53 10.15 2.87
C SER A 219 3.05 9.79 3.09
N VAL A 220 2.75 8.61 3.64
CA VAL A 220 1.38 8.22 3.99
C VAL A 220 0.87 9.08 5.13
N ALA A 221 1.66 9.31 6.18
CA ALA A 221 1.26 10.21 7.25
C ALA A 221 0.89 11.60 6.71
N TYR A 222 1.68 12.13 5.77
CA TYR A 222 1.43 13.42 5.15
C TYR A 222 0.17 13.41 4.29
N MET A 223 -0.01 12.42 3.43
CA MET A 223 -1.24 12.30 2.63
C MET A 223 -2.49 12.18 3.50
N MET A 224 -2.41 11.48 4.63
CA MET A 224 -3.55 11.32 5.55
C MET A 224 -3.83 12.58 6.37
N LEU A 225 -2.80 13.37 6.71
CA LEU A 225 -2.94 14.58 7.52
C LEU A 225 -3.18 15.84 6.70
N ARG A 226 -2.65 15.94 5.48
CA ARG A 226 -2.74 17.15 4.64
C ARG A 226 -4.16 17.69 4.44
N PRO A 227 -5.23 16.88 4.35
CA PRO A 227 -6.61 17.37 4.34
C PRO A 227 -7.02 18.21 5.56
N LEU A 228 -6.32 18.07 6.70
CA LEU A 228 -6.62 18.75 7.96
C LEU A 228 -5.84 20.06 8.14
N PHE A 229 -4.97 20.41 7.20
CA PHE A 229 -4.12 21.60 7.26
C PHE A 229 -4.28 22.41 5.98
N GLU A 230 -4.54 23.70 6.11
CA GLU A 230 -4.55 24.67 5.01
C GLU A 230 -3.55 25.78 5.35
N ASP A 231 -2.65 26.13 4.43
CA ASP A 231 -1.54 27.04 4.68
C ASP A 231 -0.72 26.71 5.96
N ASP A 232 -0.53 25.41 6.21
CA ASP A 232 0.14 24.82 7.40
C ASP A 232 -0.54 25.08 8.76
N GLU A 233 -1.76 25.63 8.74
CA GLU A 233 -2.63 25.81 9.90
C GLU A 233 -3.73 24.75 9.92
N PHE A 234 -4.07 24.25 11.11
CA PHE A 234 -5.07 23.21 11.25
C PHE A 234 -6.48 23.76 11.04
N ASP A 235 -7.16 23.27 10.00
CA ASP A 235 -8.53 23.65 9.66
C ASP A 235 -9.47 22.45 9.87
N ASP A 236 -10.42 22.59 10.79
CA ASP A 236 -11.46 21.59 11.05
C ASP A 236 -12.85 21.97 10.50
N THR A 237 -12.90 23.05 9.73
CA THR A 237 -14.13 23.65 9.21
C THR A 237 -14.41 23.25 7.76
N GLN A 238 -13.36 22.99 6.97
CA GLN A 238 -13.49 22.67 5.55
C GLN A 238 -13.38 21.15 5.29
N PRO A 239 -14.28 20.57 4.48
CA PRO A 239 -14.19 19.17 4.06
C PRO A 239 -13.30 19.02 2.81
N THR A 240 -12.09 19.58 2.86
CA THR A 240 -11.17 19.57 1.72
C THR A 240 -10.31 18.32 1.78
N PHE A 241 -10.40 17.48 0.74
CA PHE A 241 -9.50 16.35 0.53
C PHE A 241 -8.75 16.58 -0.79
N PRO A 242 -7.60 17.30 -0.77
CA PRO A 242 -6.90 17.71 -1.98
C PRO A 242 -6.59 16.53 -2.90
N GLY A 243 -6.97 16.65 -4.19
CA GLY A 243 -6.71 15.63 -5.21
C GLY A 243 -7.58 14.37 -5.12
N ALA A 244 -8.41 14.20 -4.08
CA ALA A 244 -9.31 13.07 -3.96
C ALA A 244 -10.66 13.36 -4.64
N THR A 245 -11.05 12.53 -5.60
CA THR A 245 -12.40 12.59 -6.20
C THR A 245 -13.17 11.31 -5.88
N PRO A 246 -14.27 11.38 -5.12
CA PRO A 246 -15.09 10.22 -4.77
C PRO A 246 -15.46 9.31 -5.95
N GLY A 247 -15.05 8.04 -5.83
CA GLY A 247 -15.28 6.99 -6.81
C GLY A 247 -14.38 7.06 -8.05
N LEU A 248 -13.36 7.92 -8.05
CA LEU A 248 -12.26 7.87 -9.01
C LEU A 248 -11.01 7.42 -8.25
N THR A 249 -10.45 6.28 -8.66
CA THR A 249 -9.18 5.70 -8.20
C THR A 249 -8.39 5.24 -9.40
#